data_AF-A0A7Y4GWR2-F1
#
_entry.id   AF-A0A7Y4GWR2-F1
#
_cell.length_a   1.000
_cell.length_b   1.000
_cell.length_c   1.000
_cell.angle_alpha   90.00
_cell.angle_beta   90.00
_cell.angle_gamma   90.00
#
_symmetry.space_group_name_H-M   'P 1'
#
loop_
_entity.id
_entity.type
_entity.pdbx_description
1 polymer ?
#
loop_
_entity_poly.entity_id
_entity_poly.type
_entity_poly.pdbx_seq_one_letter_code
_entity_poly.pdbx_strand_id
1 'polypeptide(L)' 'MPSAAYALFRNAILNEQQVVCDYSGRSRELCPHIIGTNKRGEEVVLAWQFAGEAVARCRNGAA' A
#
# COMPACT_ATOMS: atom_id res chain seq x y z
N MET A 1 1.61 -8.07 19.18
CA MET A 1 0.30 -8.30 18.54
C MET A 1 0.31 -7.57 17.21
N PRO A 2 -0.18 -8.18 16.12
CA PRO A 2 -0.21 -7.51 14.82
C PRO A 2 -1.14 -6.29 14.86
N SER A 3 -0.81 -5.25 14.12
CA SER A 3 -1.63 -4.02 14.07
C SER A 3 -2.98 -4.26 13.40
N ALA A 4 -3.92 -3.33 13.58
CA ALA A 4 -5.18 -3.33 12.84
C ALA A 4 -4.95 -3.23 11.32
N ALA A 5 -3.95 -2.46 10.89
CA ALA A 5 -3.57 -2.35 9.49
C ALA A 5 -3.05 -3.69 8.94
N TYR A 6 -2.23 -4.41 9.70
CA TYR A 6 -1.76 -5.75 9.32
C TYR A 6 -2.94 -6.72 9.11
N ALA A 7 -3.88 -6.76 10.04
CA ALA A 7 -5.06 -7.62 9.94
C ALA A 7 -5.93 -7.25 8.71
N LEU A 8 -6.12 -5.96 8.44
CA LEU A 8 -6.84 -5.46 7.27
C LEU A 8 -6.16 -5.92 5.98
N PHE A 9 -4.85 -5.69 5.84
CA PHE A 9 -4.11 -6.08 4.64
C PHE A 9 -4.05 -7.59 4.45
N ARG A 10 -3.89 -8.35 5.54
CA ARG A 10 -3.95 -9.81 5.49
C ARG A 10 -5.28 -10.30 4.93
N ASN A 11 -6.39 -9.76 5.42
CA ASN A 11 -7.72 -10.13 4.95
C ASN A 11 -7.94 -9.69 3.49
N ALA A 12 -7.46 -8.49 3.12
CA ALA A 12 -7.57 -8.01 1.74
C ALA A 12 -6.83 -8.92 0.75
N ILE A 13 -5.61 -9.39 1.10
CA ILE A 13 -4.86 -10.34 0.26
C ILE A 13 -5.62 -11.66 0.13
N LEU A 14 -6.11 -12.22 1.24
CA LEU A 14 -6.83 -13.51 1.25
C LEU A 14 -8.14 -13.48 0.46
N ASN A 15 -8.76 -12.30 0.32
CA ASN A 15 -10.01 -12.12 -0.41
C ASN A 15 -9.81 -11.45 -1.77
N GLU A 16 -8.56 -11.23 -2.21
CA GLU A 16 -8.23 -10.56 -3.46
C GLU A 16 -8.89 -9.18 -3.60
N GLN A 17 -8.96 -8.44 -2.49
CA GLN A 17 -9.63 -7.14 -2.40
C GLN A 17 -8.64 -5.99 -2.55
N GLN A 18 -9.09 -4.97 -3.30
CA GLN A 18 -8.43 -3.66 -3.29
C GLN A 18 -8.53 -3.01 -1.90
N VAL A 19 -7.56 -2.15 -1.60
CA VAL A 19 -7.55 -1.33 -0.39
C VAL A 19 -7.44 0.14 -0.78
N VAL A 20 -8.29 0.95 -0.15
CA VAL A 20 -8.20 2.42 -0.17
C VAL A 20 -7.76 2.86 1.21
N CYS A 21 -6.67 3.62 1.31
CA CYS A 21 -6.14 4.07 2.59
C CYS A 21 -5.52 5.46 2.52
N ASP A 22 -5.43 6.11 3.69
CA ASP A 22 -4.57 7.27 3.88
C ASP A 22 -3.15 6.79 4.21
N TYR A 23 -2.16 7.35 3.51
CA TYR A 23 -0.76 7.17 3.84
C TYR A 23 -0.04 8.52 3.83
N SER A 24 0.32 8.98 5.04
CA SER A 24 0.95 10.27 5.26
C SER A 24 0.10 11.45 4.73
N GLY A 25 -1.22 11.42 5.00
CA GLY A 25 -2.14 12.48 4.61
C GLY A 25 -2.47 12.51 3.11
N ARG A 26 -2.34 11.35 2.45
CA ARG A 26 -2.59 11.21 1.01
C ARG A 26 -3.35 9.94 0.74
N SER A 27 -4.36 10.03 -0.11
CA SER A 27 -5.15 8.87 -0.51
C SER A 27 -4.35 7.92 -1.40
N ARG A 28 -4.52 6.61 -1.20
CA ARG A 28 -3.90 5.53 -1.96
C ARG A 28 -4.97 4.52 -2.34
N GLU A 29 -4.95 4.10 -3.59
CA GLU A 29 -5.77 3.00 -4.10
C GLU A 29 -4.83 1.93 -4.66
N LEU A 30 -4.85 0.76 -4.03
CA LEU A 30 -3.84 -0.27 -4.27
C LEU A 30 -4.39 -1.69 -4.11
N CYS A 31 -3.70 -2.63 -4.73
CA CYS A 31 -3.91 -4.06 -4.58
C CYS A 31 -2.74 -4.65 -3.78
N PRO A 32 -2.93 -5.06 -2.52
CA PRO A 32 -1.86 -5.67 -1.73
C PRO A 32 -1.53 -7.08 -2.24
N HIS A 33 -0.25 -7.44 -2.25
CA HIS A 33 0.22 -8.75 -2.72
C HIS A 33 0.99 -9.52 -1.64
N ILE A 34 1.84 -8.84 -0.87
CA ILE A 34 2.68 -9.46 0.15
C ILE A 34 2.66 -8.59 1.41
N ILE A 35 2.49 -9.20 2.58
CA ILE A 35 2.76 -8.56 3.88
C ILE A 35 3.95 -9.23 4.55
N GLY A 36 4.73 -8.46 5.30
CA GLY A 36 5.90 -8.97 6.02
C GLY A 36 6.48 -7.95 6.98
N THR A 37 7.73 -8.16 7.38
CA THR A 37 8.49 -7.22 8.20
C THR A 37 9.75 -6.80 7.47
N ASN A 38 10.14 -5.53 7.61
CA ASN A 38 11.39 -5.04 7.06
C ASN A 38 12.58 -5.36 8.00
N LYS A 39 13.80 -4.98 7.59
CA LYS A 39 15.03 -5.20 8.40
C LYS A 39 15.01 -4.50 9.77
N ARG A 40 14.10 -3.54 9.97
CA ARG A 40 13.89 -2.81 11.23
C ARG A 40 12.75 -3.39 12.08
N GLY A 41 12.13 -4.49 11.64
CA GLY A 41 11.03 -5.14 12.35
C GLY A 41 9.67 -4.46 12.16
N GLU A 42 9.56 -3.50 11.23
CA GLU A 42 8.30 -2.80 10.96
C GLU A 42 7.44 -3.60 9.99
N GLU A 43 6.13 -3.64 10.25
CA GLU A 43 5.15 -4.23 9.33
C GLU A 43 5.14 -3.45 8.01
N VAL A 44 5.25 -4.18 6.90
CA VAL A 44 5.26 -3.60 5.55
C VAL A 44 4.33 -4.40 4.63
N VAL A 45 3.76 -3.70 3.65
CA VAL A 45 2.99 -4.29 2.57
C VAL A 45 3.62 -3.91 1.23
N LEU A 46 3.83 -4.91 0.38
CA LEU A 46 4.11 -4.71 -1.04
C LEU A 46 2.78 -4.75 -1.79
N ALA A 47 2.48 -3.67 -2.48
CA ALA A 47 1.24 -3.50 -3.21
C ALA A 47 1.48 -2.86 -4.57
N TRP A 48 0.59 -3.17 -5.51
CA TRP A 48 0.47 -2.42 -6.74
C TRP A 48 -0.45 -1.23 -6.50
N GLN A 49 0.07 0.00 -6.58
CA GLN A 49 -0.73 1.21 -6.51
C GLN A 49 -1.18 1.60 -7.92
N PHE A 50 -2.48 1.51 -8.19
CA PHE A 50 -3.04 1.82 -9.52
C PHE A 50 -3.65 3.22 -9.61
N ALA A 51 -4.03 3.82 -8.48
CA ALA A 51 -4.59 5.16 -8.42
C ALA A 51 -4.25 5.88 -7.10
N GLY A 52 -4.93 6.99 -6.82
CA GLY A 52 -4.60 7.89 -5.72
C GLY A 52 -3.38 8.76 -5.97
N GLU A 53 -2.87 9.37 -4.92
CA GLU A 53 -1.77 10.32 -5.02
C GLU A 53 -0.41 9.62 -5.08
N ALA A 54 0.55 10.23 -5.78
CA ALA A 54 1.96 9.87 -5.73
C ALA A 54 2.78 11.06 -5.23
N VAL A 55 3.87 10.79 -4.51
CA VAL A 55 4.76 11.85 -4.01
C VAL A 55 5.65 12.38 -5.14
N ALA A 56 6.07 11.50 -6.05
CA ALA A 56 6.88 11.86 -7.20
C ALA A 56 5.99 12.14 -8.41
N ARG A 57 6.18 13.31 -9.04
CA ARG A 57 5.60 13.61 -10.34
C ARG A 57 6.37 12.80 -11.39
N CYS A 58 5.69 11.94 -12.14
CA CYS A 58 6.24 11.47 -13.42
C CYS A 58 6.44 12.70 -14.30
N ARG A 59 7.69 13.11 -14.57
CA ARG A 59 7.95 14.08 -15.63
C ARG A 59 7.66 13.37 -16.95
N ASN A 60 6.59 13.75 -17.63
CA ASN A 60 6.44 13.43 -19.04
C ASN A 60 7.62 14.09 -19.76
N GLY A 61 8.49 13.28 -20.37
CA GLY A 61 9.58 13.77 -21.22
C GLY A 61 9.06 14.30 -22.55
N ALA A 62 8.26 15.36 -22.52
CA ALA A 62 7.76 16.04 -23.71
C ALA A 62 8.10 17.53 -23.64
N ALA A 63 9.22 17.89 -24.28
CA ALA A 63 9.43 19.10 -25.08
C ALA A 63 10.74 18.92 -25.86
#